data_AF-A0A8S1E2J9-F1
#
_entry.id   AF-A0A8S1E2J9-F1
#
_cell.length_a   1.000
_cell.length_b   1.000
_cell.length_c   1.000
_cell.angle_alpha   90.00
_cell.angle_beta   90.00
_cell.angle_gamma   90.00
#
_symmetry.space_group_name_H-M   'P 1'
#
loop_
_entity.id
_entity.type
_entity.pdbx_description
1 polymer ?
#
loop_
_entity_poly.entity_id
_entity_poly.type
_entity_poly.pdbx_seq_one_letter_code
_entity_poly.pdbx_strand_id
1 'polypeptide(L)'
;MKTRKKNDKYICLREGQRKQQFESGKGQVAVAPGARQDAKHGRQTGTTQQLCGLQVSPAYVQFLLERMKLMAPGSDGITAHFLENCEEAFSSNLCHIFRHSLSTGEIPADWKSAIVSPIHKDGPKEDVRNYRQISNTSLVGKVLERIVRDELSNFLEARN
;
A
#
# COMPACT_ATOMS: atom_id res chain seq x y z
N MET A 1 31.80 -9.76 11.63
CA MET A 1 31.39 -9.41 10.25
C MET A 1 30.92 -10.67 9.53
N LYS A 2 29.61 -10.81 9.30
CA LYS A 2 29.06 -11.88 8.44
C LYS A 2 28.11 -11.22 7.44
N THR A 3 28.59 -11.04 6.21
CA THR A 3 27.79 -10.60 5.07
C THR A 3 26.88 -11.74 4.62
N ARG A 4 25.57 -11.63 4.86
CA ARG A 4 24.58 -12.50 4.23
C ARG A 4 24.00 -11.79 3.01
N LYS A 5 24.51 -12.15 1.83
CA LYS A 5 23.73 -12.04 0.59
C LYS A 5 22.49 -12.93 0.77
N LYS A 6 21.28 -12.37 0.62
CA LYS A 6 20.05 -13.15 0.52
C LYS A 6 19.29 -12.70 -0.72
N ASN A 7 19.04 -13.69 -1.56
CA ASN A 7 18.45 -13.61 -2.88
C ASN A 7 17.05 -13.01 -2.86
N ASP A 8 16.80 -12.09 -3.78
CA ASP A 8 15.48 -11.68 -4.23
C ASP A 8 14.84 -12.82 -5.04
N LYS A 9 13.97 -13.60 -4.38
CA LYS A 9 13.02 -14.50 -5.05
C LYS A 9 11.77 -14.64 -4.19
N TYR A 10 10.78 -13.80 -4.45
CA TYR A 10 9.38 -14.14 -4.16
C TYR A 10 8.64 -14.13 -5.49
N ILE A 11 8.82 -15.24 -6.21
CA ILE A 11 7.99 -15.63 -7.33
C ILE A 11 6.72 -16.21 -6.72
N CYS A 12 5.60 -15.63 -7.08
CA CYS A 12 4.26 -16.01 -6.69
C CYS A 12 4.00 -17.48 -7.10
N LEU A 13 3.89 -18.40 -6.13
CA LEU A 13 3.44 -19.76 -6.38
C LEU A 13 1.91 -19.80 -6.20
N ARG A 14 1.18 -19.77 -7.32
CA ARG A 14 -0.19 -20.31 -7.42
C ARG A 14 -0.09 -21.73 -7.96
N GLU A 15 -0.74 -22.68 -7.29
CA GLU A 15 -1.63 -23.70 -7.87
C GLU A 15 -2.13 -24.64 -6.76
N GLY A 16 -3.44 -24.91 -6.72
CA GLY A 16 -4.05 -25.88 -5.80
C GLY A 16 -5.52 -25.58 -5.45
N GLN A 17 -6.43 -26.01 -6.32
CA GLN A 17 -7.90 -25.82 -6.23
C GLN A 17 -8.60 -26.69 -5.15
N ARG A 18 -9.72 -26.21 -4.57
CA ARG A 18 -10.97 -26.99 -4.38
C ARG A 18 -12.20 -26.16 -3.95
N LYS A 19 -13.14 -26.04 -4.91
CA LYS A 19 -14.63 -26.06 -4.90
C LYS A 19 -15.46 -25.76 -3.63
N GLN A 20 -16.48 -24.90 -3.82
CA GLN A 20 -17.94 -25.13 -3.62
C GLN A 20 -18.70 -23.89 -4.16
N GLN A 21 -19.33 -23.92 -5.34
CA GLN A 21 -20.74 -24.24 -5.62
C GLN A 21 -21.78 -23.60 -4.69
N PHE A 22 -22.49 -22.58 -5.21
CA PHE A 22 -23.88 -22.32 -4.87
C PHE A 22 -24.60 -21.77 -6.11
N GLU A 23 -25.67 -22.46 -6.53
CA GLU A 23 -26.56 -22.06 -7.62
C GLU A 23 -27.82 -21.37 -7.07
N SER A 24 -28.41 -20.52 -7.93
CA SER A 24 -29.86 -20.34 -8.16
C SER A 24 -30.34 -18.89 -8.07
N GLY A 25 -31.15 -18.48 -9.07
CA GLY A 25 -32.02 -17.31 -8.97
C GLY A 25 -32.16 -16.49 -10.25
N LYS A 26 -32.91 -17.00 -11.23
CA LYS A 26 -33.32 -16.29 -12.46
C LYS A 26 -34.33 -15.17 -12.15
N GLY A 27 -34.26 -14.07 -12.89
CA GLY A 27 -35.32 -13.06 -13.00
C GLY A 27 -35.12 -12.20 -14.24
N GLN A 28 -35.86 -12.50 -15.31
CA GLN A 28 -35.93 -11.75 -16.57
C GLN A 28 -37.02 -10.67 -16.48
N VAL A 29 -36.78 -9.47 -17.02
CA VAL A 29 -37.80 -8.68 -17.74
C VAL A 29 -37.11 -7.92 -18.88
N ALA A 30 -37.66 -8.05 -20.07
CA ALA A 30 -37.23 -7.42 -21.32
C ALA A 30 -38.17 -6.26 -21.70
N VAL A 31 -37.63 -5.15 -22.23
CA VAL A 31 -38.33 -4.23 -23.15
C VAL A 31 -37.29 -3.55 -24.07
N ALA A 32 -37.56 -3.51 -25.38
CA ALA A 32 -36.82 -2.82 -26.45
C ALA A 32 -37.81 -1.94 -27.25
N PRO A 33 -37.44 -1.20 -28.31
CA PRO A 33 -36.22 -0.42 -28.62
C PRO A 33 -36.54 1.06 -28.98
N GLY A 34 -35.53 1.93 -29.02
CA GLY A 34 -35.66 3.29 -29.57
C GLY A 34 -34.31 3.86 -30.02
N ALA A 35 -34.08 3.83 -31.33
CA ALA A 35 -32.81 4.22 -31.96
C ALA A 35 -32.67 5.74 -32.13
N ARG A 36 -31.46 6.26 -31.88
CA ARG A 36 -30.89 7.38 -32.65
C ARG A 36 -29.37 7.25 -32.67
N GLN A 37 -28.84 7.21 -33.88
CA GLN A 37 -27.43 6.99 -34.19
C GLN A 37 -26.70 8.33 -34.19
N ASP A 38 -25.63 8.44 -33.41
CA ASP A 38 -24.55 9.39 -33.69
C ASP A 38 -23.22 8.62 -33.57
N ALA A 39 -22.73 8.19 -34.73
CA ALA A 39 -21.37 7.70 -34.89
C ALA A 39 -20.41 8.91 -34.89
N LYS A 40 -19.34 8.85 -34.09
CA LYS A 40 -17.93 9.06 -34.51
C LYS A 40 -17.00 9.21 -33.29
N HIS A 41 -15.87 8.50 -33.37
CA HIS A 41 -14.71 8.41 -32.45
C HIS A 41 -14.81 7.34 -31.36
N GLY A 42 -14.48 6.11 -31.75
CA GLY A 42 -14.27 4.98 -30.85
C GLY A 42 -13.09 5.20 -29.93
N ARG A 43 -13.35 5.73 -28.73
CA ARG A 43 -12.49 5.51 -27.57
C ARG A 43 -12.76 4.07 -27.14
N GLN A 44 -11.75 3.20 -27.28
CA GLN A 44 -11.79 1.89 -26.63
C GLN A 44 -11.92 2.15 -25.12
N THR A 45 -13.13 2.00 -24.56
CA THR A 45 -13.35 2.02 -23.13
C THR A 45 -12.83 0.70 -22.60
N GLY A 46 -11.53 0.65 -22.32
CA GLY A 46 -10.91 -0.46 -21.61
C GLY A 46 -11.65 -0.67 -20.30
N THR A 47 -12.03 -1.92 -20.04
CA THR A 47 -12.66 -2.37 -18.80
C THR A 47 -11.88 -1.80 -17.61
N THR A 48 -12.49 -0.95 -16.79
CA THR A 48 -11.86 -0.46 -15.55
C THR A 48 -11.75 -1.64 -14.59
N GLN A 49 -10.66 -2.40 -14.68
CA GLN A 49 -10.36 -3.45 -13.71
C GLN A 49 -9.98 -2.76 -12.39
N GLN A 50 -10.85 -2.86 -11.40
CA GLN A 50 -10.59 -2.33 -10.06
C GLN A 50 -9.41 -3.05 -9.41
N LEU A 51 -8.67 -2.32 -8.55
CA LEU A 51 -7.78 -2.87 -7.51
C LEU A 51 -8.60 -3.57 -6.40
N CYS A 52 -9.64 -4.31 -6.77
CA CYS A 52 -10.58 -4.88 -5.81
C CYS A 52 -9.88 -5.98 -4.99
N GLY A 53 -9.64 -5.69 -3.71
CA GLY A 53 -9.27 -6.68 -2.70
C GLY A 53 -7.82 -6.68 -2.25
N LEU A 54 -7.26 -5.52 -1.87
CA LEU A 54 -5.99 -5.47 -1.14
C LEU A 54 -6.11 -6.27 0.17
N GLN A 55 -5.54 -7.48 0.18
CA GLN A 55 -5.55 -8.37 1.34
C GLN A 55 -4.32 -8.10 2.20
N VAL A 56 -4.48 -7.33 3.26
CA VAL A 56 -3.44 -7.18 4.29
C VAL A 56 -3.47 -8.39 5.20
N SER A 57 -2.36 -9.10 5.39
CA SER A 57 -2.28 -10.25 6.34
C SER A 57 -1.38 -9.91 7.54
N PRO A 58 -1.67 -10.41 8.76
CA PRO A 58 -0.83 -10.14 9.92
C PRO A 58 0.61 -10.59 9.74
N ALA A 59 0.82 -11.76 9.14
CA ALA A 59 2.16 -12.30 8.84
C ALA A 59 2.94 -11.39 7.88
N TYR A 60 2.27 -10.78 6.89
CA TYR A 60 2.93 -9.83 5.99
C TYR A 60 3.26 -8.53 6.70
N VAL A 61 2.37 -8.01 7.55
CA VAL A 61 2.67 -6.84 8.38
C VAL A 61 3.87 -7.11 9.29
N GLN A 62 3.90 -8.26 9.97
CA GLN A 62 5.03 -8.68 10.80
C GLN A 62 6.34 -8.68 10.01
N PHE A 63 6.35 -9.34 8.84
CA PHE A 63 7.51 -9.35 7.95
C PHE A 63 8.00 -7.95 7.55
N LEU A 64 7.08 -7.00 7.37
CA LEU A 64 7.43 -5.61 7.05
C LEU A 64 8.04 -4.88 8.27
N LEU A 65 7.56 -5.16 9.48
CA LEU A 65 8.09 -4.60 10.72
C LEU A 65 9.49 -5.12 11.03
N GLU A 66 9.72 -6.43 10.90
CA GLU A 66 11.04 -7.06 11.09
C GLU A 66 12.14 -6.50 10.17
N ARG A 67 11.74 -5.99 9.00
CA ARG A 67 12.65 -5.51 7.96
C ARG A 67 12.63 -4.00 7.81
N MET A 68 12.08 -3.31 8.80
CA MET A 68 12.04 -1.86 8.80
C MET A 68 13.47 -1.32 8.93
N LYS A 69 13.81 -0.32 8.12
CA LYS A 69 15.10 0.38 8.28
C LYS A 69 15.06 1.21 9.55
N LEU A 70 16.18 1.31 10.24
CA LEU A 70 16.34 2.27 11.33
C LEU A 70 16.15 3.69 10.77
N MET A 71 15.10 4.36 11.22
CA MET A 71 14.73 5.71 10.81
C MET A 71 14.35 6.52 12.04
N ALA A 72 14.46 7.84 11.91
CA ALA A 72 13.98 8.76 12.94
C ALA A 72 12.46 8.56 13.13
N PRO A 73 11.96 8.64 14.38
CA PRO A 73 10.53 8.55 14.67
C PRO A 73 9.77 9.71 14.01
N GLY A 74 8.50 9.47 13.68
CA GLY A 74 7.59 10.51 13.22
C GLY A 74 7.12 11.39 14.38
N SER A 75 6.07 12.18 14.13
CA SER A 75 5.40 12.97 15.16
C SER A 75 4.79 12.14 16.30
N ASP A 76 4.59 10.84 16.05
CA ASP A 76 4.08 9.85 17.01
C ASP A 76 5.13 9.35 18.01
N GLY A 77 6.42 9.68 17.81
CA GLY A 77 7.50 9.23 18.69
C GLY A 77 7.82 7.73 18.63
N ILE A 78 7.13 6.98 17.77
CA ILE A 78 7.34 5.53 17.63
C ILE A 78 8.62 5.29 16.85
N THR A 79 9.55 4.55 17.46
CA THR A 79 10.85 4.23 16.85
C THR A 79 10.80 2.91 16.09
N ALA A 80 11.67 2.77 15.07
CA ALA A 80 11.76 1.53 14.30
C ALA A 80 12.15 0.34 15.19
N HIS A 81 13.05 0.57 16.15
CA HIS A 81 13.50 -0.44 17.09
C HIS A 81 12.36 -0.94 17.99
N PHE A 82 11.47 -0.05 18.43
CA PHE A 82 10.29 -0.46 19.21
C PHE A 82 9.37 -1.37 18.40
N LEU A 83 9.11 -1.02 17.14
CA LEU A 83 8.27 -1.82 16.25
C LEU A 83 8.92 -3.16 15.87
N GLU A 84 10.24 -3.21 15.73
CA GLU A 84 11.01 -4.41 15.41
C GLU A 84 11.07 -5.41 16.57
N ASN A 85 11.04 -4.96 17.83
CA ASN A 85 11.06 -5.85 19.00
C ASN A 85 9.65 -6.26 19.49
N CYS A 86 8.60 -5.61 18.99
CA CYS A 86 7.22 -5.84 19.41
C CYS A 86 6.32 -6.22 18.22
N GLU A 87 6.93 -6.61 17.10
CA GLU A 87 6.30 -6.96 15.85
C GLU A 87 5.24 -8.06 16.01
N GLU A 88 5.51 -9.06 16.85
CA GLU A 88 4.57 -10.17 17.10
C GLU A 88 3.27 -9.65 17.73
N ALA A 89 3.39 -8.80 18.75
CA ALA A 89 2.25 -8.22 19.45
C ALA A 89 1.48 -7.17 18.62
N PHE A 90 2.18 -6.38 17.81
CA PHE A 90 1.56 -5.31 17.03
C PHE A 90 1.01 -5.78 15.68
N SER A 91 1.56 -6.85 15.08
CA SER A 91 1.21 -7.30 13.73
C SER A 91 -0.29 -7.46 13.50
N SER A 92 -0.98 -8.16 14.42
CA SER A 92 -2.42 -8.40 14.34
C SER A 92 -3.22 -7.11 14.49
N ASN A 93 -2.89 -6.29 15.49
CA ASN A 93 -3.58 -5.03 15.77
C ASN A 93 -3.42 -4.03 14.61
N LEU A 94 -2.20 -3.85 14.11
CA LEU A 94 -1.92 -2.99 12.96
C LEU A 94 -2.59 -3.50 11.69
N CYS A 95 -2.63 -4.82 11.48
CA CYS A 95 -3.36 -5.40 10.36
C CYS A 95 -4.86 -5.05 10.38
N HIS A 96 -5.51 -5.13 11.55
CA HIS A 96 -6.90 -4.71 11.69
C HIS A 96 -7.09 -3.22 11.39
N ILE A 97 -6.22 -2.35 11.91
CA ILE A 97 -6.27 -0.91 11.64
C ILE A 97 -6.06 -0.63 10.15
N PHE A 98 -5.06 -1.25 9.51
CA PHE A 98 -4.79 -1.05 8.09
C PHE A 98 -5.96 -1.49 7.21
N ARG A 99 -6.55 -2.65 7.47
CA ARG A 99 -7.75 -3.10 6.75
C ARG A 99 -8.90 -2.13 6.92
N HIS A 100 -9.10 -1.63 8.14
CA HIS A 100 -10.14 -0.63 8.41
C HIS A 100 -9.88 0.65 7.62
N SER A 101 -8.67 1.21 7.70
CA SER A 101 -8.27 2.41 6.97
C SER A 101 -8.38 2.28 5.46
N LEU A 102 -8.05 1.12 4.90
CA LEU A 102 -8.20 0.84 3.46
C LEU A 102 -9.68 0.70 3.05
N SER A 103 -10.53 0.17 3.94
CA SER A 103 -11.95 0.02 3.67
C SER A 103 -12.73 1.33 3.80
N THR A 104 -12.37 2.18 4.76
CA THR A 104 -13.06 3.47 5.00
C THR A 104 -12.44 4.62 4.22
N GLY A 105 -11.19 4.48 3.79
CA GLY A 105 -10.38 5.59 3.27
C GLY A 105 -9.89 6.54 4.36
N GLU A 106 -10.08 6.20 5.64
CA GLU A 106 -9.72 7.04 6.78
C GLU A 106 -8.42 6.61 7.43
N ILE A 107 -7.45 7.52 7.45
CA ILE A 107 -6.14 7.31 8.07
C ILE A 107 -6.06 8.14 9.36
N PRO A 108 -5.43 7.64 10.44
CA PRO A 108 -5.17 8.42 11.65
C PRO A 108 -4.48 9.76 11.38
N ALA A 109 -4.84 10.80 12.13
CA ALA A 109 -4.26 12.13 11.97
C ALA A 109 -2.73 12.12 12.17
N ASP A 110 -2.25 11.37 13.16
CA ASP A 110 -0.82 11.26 13.49
C ASP A 110 0.02 10.65 12.34
N TRP A 111 -0.61 9.86 11.46
CA TRP A 111 0.07 9.29 10.30
C TRP A 111 0.13 10.28 9.13
N LYS A 112 -0.74 11.30 9.12
CA LYS A 112 -0.76 12.37 8.12
C LYS A 112 0.18 13.52 8.49
N SER A 113 0.53 13.66 9.76
CA SER A 113 1.49 14.66 10.22
C SER A 113 2.94 14.22 9.96
N ALA A 114 3.80 15.21 9.74
CA ALA A 114 5.22 14.99 9.50
C ALA A 114 6.07 16.00 10.27
N ILE A 115 7.19 15.54 10.81
CA ILE A 115 8.25 16.42 11.30
C ILE A 115 9.04 16.91 10.09
N VAL A 116 9.13 18.23 9.95
CA VAL A 116 9.81 18.89 8.85
C VAL A 116 11.20 19.34 9.28
N SER A 117 12.22 18.79 8.63
CA SER A 117 13.62 19.13 8.92
C SER A 117 14.35 19.61 7.66
N PRO A 118 15.00 20.79 7.67
CA PRO A 118 15.85 21.23 6.58
C PRO A 118 17.15 20.42 6.58
N ILE A 119 17.52 19.89 5.42
CA ILE A 119 18.80 19.21 5.19
C ILE A 119 19.59 19.99 4.17
N HIS A 120 20.81 20.38 4.55
CA HIS A 120 21.75 21.04 3.65
C HIS A 120 22.09 20.10 2.49
N LYS A 121 21.99 20.61 1.27
CA LYS A 121 22.30 19.87 0.04
C LYS A 121 23.72 20.18 -0.43
N ASP A 122 24.01 21.43 -0.73
CA ASP A 122 25.26 21.88 -1.36
C ASP A 122 25.51 23.39 -1.18
N GLY A 123 26.70 23.90 -1.51
CA GLY A 123 27.01 25.34 -1.46
C GLY A 123 27.09 25.95 -0.05
N PRO A 124 27.11 27.30 0.06
CA PRO A 124 27.19 28.00 1.35
C PRO A 124 26.02 27.71 2.29
N LYS A 125 26.29 27.50 3.58
CA LYS A 125 25.26 27.20 4.60
C LYS A 125 24.38 28.38 4.99
N GLU A 126 24.82 29.60 4.68
CA GLU A 126 24.06 30.81 4.98
C GLU A 126 22.92 31.07 3.98
N ASP A 127 22.96 30.42 2.82
CA ASP A 127 21.91 30.55 1.81
C ASP A 127 20.82 29.50 2.04
N VAL A 128 19.61 29.94 2.39
CA VAL A 128 18.46 29.07 2.66
C VAL A 128 18.10 28.20 1.45
N ARG A 129 18.40 28.66 0.22
CA ARG A 129 18.11 27.92 -1.03
C ARG A 129 18.91 26.63 -1.16
N ASN A 130 20.00 26.52 -0.42
CA ASN A 130 20.89 25.35 -0.38
C ASN A 130 20.39 24.24 0.56
N TYR A 131 19.21 24.41 1.15
CA TYR A 131 18.57 23.39 1.96
C TYR A 131 17.38 22.80 1.22
N ARG A 132 17.18 21.50 1.38
CA ARG A 132 15.93 20.83 1.01
C ARG A 132 15.17 20.44 2.25
N GLN A 133 13.86 20.57 2.19
CA GLN A 133 12.98 20.07 3.23
C GLN A 133 12.87 18.55 3.15
N ILE A 134 12.94 17.87 4.29
CA ILE A 134 12.55 16.46 4.41
C ILE A 134 11.41 16.34 5.40
N SER A 135 10.36 15.63 5.00
CA SER A 135 9.20 15.33 5.83
C SER A 135 9.33 13.92 6.40
N ASN A 136 9.40 13.81 7.72
CA ASN A 136 9.42 12.54 8.42
C ASN A 136 8.04 12.21 8.99
N THR A 137 7.30 11.34 8.32
CA THR A 137 5.99 10.83 8.75
C THR A 137 6.11 9.63 9.69
N SER A 138 4.99 9.25 10.31
CA SER A 138 4.86 8.05 11.15
C SER A 138 5.44 6.80 10.47
N LEU A 139 6.18 6.00 11.23
CA LEU A 139 6.71 4.73 10.75
C LEU A 139 5.60 3.73 10.41
N VAL A 140 4.53 3.72 11.21
CA VAL A 140 3.38 2.86 10.99
C VAL A 140 2.64 3.28 9.72
N GLY A 141 2.48 4.59 9.48
CA GLY A 141 1.95 5.14 8.23
C GLY A 141 2.76 4.70 7.01
N LYS A 142 4.09 4.74 7.09
CA LYS A 142 4.98 4.27 6.01
C LYS A 142 4.84 2.78 5.72
N VAL A 143 4.48 1.95 6.70
CA VAL A 143 4.17 0.53 6.48
C VAL A 143 2.91 0.39 5.63
N LEU A 144 1.85 1.13 5.95
CA LEU A 144 0.63 1.14 5.15
C LEU A 144 0.90 1.62 3.71
N GLU A 145 1.65 2.71 3.55
CA GLU A 145 2.06 3.22 2.23
C GLU A 145 2.82 2.16 1.43
N ARG A 146 3.70 1.39 2.09
CA ARG A 146 4.44 0.32 1.44
C ARG A 146 3.53 -0.81 0.97
N ILE A 147 2.57 -1.23 1.81
CA ILE A 147 1.59 -2.26 1.43
C ILE A 147 0.82 -1.83 0.17
N VAL A 148 0.35 -0.58 0.13
CA VAL A 148 -0.38 -0.04 -1.01
C VAL A 148 0.52 0.07 -2.25
N ARG A 149 1.75 0.56 -2.08
CA ARG A 149 2.74 0.68 -3.16
C ARG A 149 3.08 -0.67 -3.77
N ASP A 150 3.33 -1.69 -2.95
CA ASP A 150 3.70 -3.02 -3.42
C ASP A 150 2.54 -3.63 -4.23
N GLU A 151 1.29 -3.48 -3.79
CA GLU A 151 0.12 -3.93 -4.55
C GLU A 151 -0.05 -3.17 -5.87
N LEU A 152 0.08 -1.84 -5.84
CA LEU A 152 -0.01 -1.01 -7.04
C LEU A 152 1.07 -1.38 -8.07
N SER A 153 2.31 -1.55 -7.63
CA SER A 153 3.42 -1.98 -8.49
C SER A 153 3.12 -3.34 -9.11
N ASN A 154 2.72 -4.33 -8.30
CA ASN A 154 2.38 -5.67 -8.80
C ASN A 154 1.24 -5.63 -9.82
N PHE A 155 0.20 -4.82 -9.57
CA PHE A 155 -0.94 -4.65 -10.46
C PHE A 155 -0.53 -4.05 -11.81
N LEU A 156 0.39 -3.08 -11.80
CA LEU A 156 0.88 -2.40 -13.00
C LEU A 156 1.84 -3.29 -13.80
N GLU A 157 2.78 -3.96 -13.13
CA GLU A 157 3.74 -4.86 -13.77
C GLU A 157 3.06 -6.07 -14.41
N ALA A 158 1.99 -6.61 -13.79
CA ALA A 158 1.21 -7.69 -14.37
C ALA A 158 0.45 -7.30 -15.66
N ARG A 159 0.41 -6.02 -16.02
CA ARG A 159 -0.34 -5.47 -17.17
C ARG A 159 0.52 -4.70 -18.16
N ASN A 160 1.84 -4.75 -18.01
CA ASN A 160 2.80 -4.15 -18.94
C ASN A 160 3.39 -5.23 -19.85
#